data_AF-A0A971HR06-F1
#
_entry.id   AF-A0A971HR06-F1
#
_cell.length_a   1.000
_cell.length_b   1.000
_cell.length_c   1.000
_cell.angle_alpha   90.00
_cell.angle_beta   90.00
_cell.angle_gamma   90.00
#
_symmetry.space_group_name_H-M   'P 1'
#
loop_
_entity.id
_entity.type
_entity.pdbx_description
1 polymer ?
#
loop_
_entity_poly.entity_id
_entity_poly.type
_entity_poly.pdbx_seq_one_letter_code
_entity_poly.pdbx_strand_id
1 'polypeptide(L)'
;MDTAGLVRSMSRKGCSPDNAACEGFFGILKNEVFYARSWEGVSLEAFIGELDGFLHWYNESRIKVSLGAKSPTEYRRSLGLVA
;
A
#
# COMPACT_ATOMS: atom_id res chain seq x y z
N MET A 1 12.54 12.00 -11.94
CA MET A 1 12.83 10.75 -12.68
C MET A 1 14.27 10.80 -13.13
N ASP A 2 14.62 11.65 -14.10
CA ASP A 2 15.97 11.71 -14.68
C ASP A 2 17.04 12.19 -13.68
N THR A 3 16.78 13.25 -12.91
CA THR A 3 17.70 13.74 -11.87
C THR A 3 17.94 12.73 -10.74
N ALA A 4 17.00 11.82 -10.52
CA ALA A 4 17.08 10.77 -9.49
C ALA A 4 17.54 9.43 -10.07
N GLY A 5 17.90 9.35 -11.36
CA GLY A 5 18.28 8.10 -12.03
C GLY A 5 17.16 7.05 -12.12
N LEU A 6 15.90 7.47 -11.98
CA LEU A 6 14.75 6.56 -11.97
C LEU A 6 14.14 6.45 -13.37
N VAL A 7 14.05 5.21 -13.87
CA VAL A 7 13.36 4.91 -15.13
C VAL A 7 11.85 4.87 -14.89
N ARG A 8 11.10 5.64 -15.68
CA ARG A 8 9.64 5.59 -15.68
C ARG A 8 9.17 4.21 -16.13
N SER A 9 8.44 3.50 -15.29
CA SER A 9 7.67 2.34 -15.72
C SER A 9 6.41 2.83 -16.42
N MET A 10 6.29 2.54 -17.72
CA MET A 10 5.04 2.73 -18.47
C MET A 10 4.47 1.34 -18.76
N SER A 11 3.18 1.14 -18.49
CA SER A 11 2.53 -0.15 -18.68
C SER A 11 2.68 -0.63 -20.12
N ARG A 12 3.06 -1.89 -20.30
CA ARG A 12 3.03 -2.53 -21.63
C ARG A 12 1.60 -2.82 -22.01
N LYS A 13 1.23 -2.57 -23.26
CA LYS A 13 -0.10 -2.90 -23.79
C LYS A 13 -0.38 -4.39 -23.53
N GLY A 14 -1.47 -4.68 -22.81
CA GLY A 14 -1.87 -6.05 -22.46
C GLY A 14 -1.12 -6.68 -21.28
N CYS A 15 -0.29 -5.93 -20.54
CA CYS A 15 0.44 -6.41 -19.36
C CYS A 15 0.12 -5.49 -18.16
N SER A 16 -0.94 -5.83 -17.43
CA SER A 16 -1.42 -5.12 -16.24
C SER A 16 -1.02 -5.68 -14.85
N PRO A 17 -0.11 -6.67 -14.65
CA PRO A 17 0.17 -7.19 -13.31
C PRO A 17 0.62 -6.12 -12.29
N ASP A 18 1.37 -5.11 -12.75
CA ASP A 18 1.80 -3.98 -11.93
C ASP A 18 0.61 -3.13 -11.48
N ASN A 19 -0.27 -2.79 -12.40
CA ASN A 19 -1.50 -2.04 -12.12
C ASN A 19 -2.45 -2.85 -11.22
N ALA A 20 -2.63 -4.15 -11.48
CA ALA A 20 -3.51 -5.01 -10.71
C ALA A 20 -3.09 -5.13 -9.24
N ALA A 21 -1.77 -5.18 -8.96
CA ALA A 21 -1.26 -5.19 -7.59
C ALA A 21 -1.57 -3.88 -6.86
N CYS A 22 -1.40 -2.74 -7.53
CA CYS A 22 -1.74 -1.42 -6.99
C CYS A 22 -3.25 -1.27 -6.77
N GLU A 23 -4.07 -1.69 -7.74
CA GLU A 23 -5.54 -1.69 -7.63
C GLU A 23 -6.01 -2.50 -6.42
N GLY A 24 -5.42 -3.67 -6.19
CA GLY A 24 -5.73 -4.48 -5.00
C GLY A 24 -5.44 -3.75 -3.69
N PHE A 25 -4.30 -3.05 -3.59
CA PHE A 25 -3.99 -2.22 -2.43
C PHE A 25 -5.00 -1.09 -2.25
N PHE A 26 -5.29 -0.33 -3.31
CA PHE A 26 -6.22 0.81 -3.21
C PHE A 26 -7.66 0.36 -2.92
N GLY A 27 -8.09 -0.80 -3.43
CA GLY A 27 -9.38 -1.38 -3.10
C GLY A 27 -9.50 -1.68 -1.60
N ILE A 28 -8.45 -2.25 -1.01
CA ILE A 28 -8.38 -2.51 0.42
C ILE A 28 -8.42 -1.21 1.22
N LEU A 29 -7.55 -0.25 0.90
CA LEU A 29 -7.49 1.05 1.59
C LEU A 29 -8.87 1.74 1.58
N LYS A 30 -9.53 1.75 0.42
CA LYS A 30 -10.85 2.36 0.30
C LYS A 30 -11.89 1.64 1.15
N ASN A 31 -11.91 0.31 1.13
CA ASN A 31 -12.90 -0.46 1.90
C ASN A 31 -12.67 -0.41 3.41
N GLU A 32 -11.42 -0.55 3.85
CA GLU A 32 -11.08 -0.67 5.28
C GLU A 32 -10.98 0.71 5.97
N VAL A 33 -10.61 1.78 5.25
CA VAL A 33 -10.45 3.12 5.84
C VAL A 33 -11.52 4.08 5.33
N PHE A 34 -11.61 4.25 4.02
CA PHE A 34 -12.35 5.37 3.46
C PHE A 34 -13.87 5.18 3.52
N TYR A 35 -14.37 4.00 3.16
CA TYR A 35 -15.81 3.68 3.13
C TYR A 35 -16.35 3.18 4.46
N ALA A 36 -15.49 2.85 5.42
CA ALA A 36 -15.88 2.32 6.72
C ALA A 36 -16.54 3.37 7.64
N ARG A 37 -16.38 4.67 7.36
CA ARG A 37 -16.90 5.78 8.18
C ARG A 37 -17.22 7.03 7.34
N SER A 38 -17.98 7.96 7.93
CA SER A 38 -18.11 9.31 7.39
C SER A 38 -16.86 10.15 7.70
N TRP A 39 -16.52 11.03 6.77
CA TRP A 39 -15.45 12.03 6.89
C TRP A 39 -15.99 13.46 7.03
N GLU A 40 -17.30 13.62 7.14
CA GLU A 40 -17.91 14.93 7.40
C GLU A 40 -17.41 15.49 8.73
N GLY A 41 -16.93 16.74 8.72
CA GLY A 41 -16.37 17.41 9.91
C GLY A 41 -14.98 16.92 10.34
N VAL A 42 -14.37 15.96 9.63
CA VAL A 42 -12.98 15.54 9.88
C VAL A 42 -12.03 16.51 9.18
N SER A 43 -11.03 17.03 9.91
CA SER A 43 -10.01 17.89 9.30
C SER A 43 -9.08 17.10 8.39
N LEU A 44 -8.41 17.79 7.47
CA LEU A 44 -7.45 17.15 6.58
C LEU A 44 -6.29 16.50 7.36
N GLU A 45 -5.81 17.16 8.41
CA GLU A 45 -4.74 16.67 9.28
C GLU A 45 -5.14 15.38 10.00
N ALA A 46 -6.37 15.33 10.50
CA ALA A 46 -6.91 14.13 11.13
C ALA A 46 -7.04 12.98 10.13
N PHE A 47 -7.52 13.25 8.91
CA PHE A 47 -7.57 12.25 7.84
C PHE A 47 -6.17 11.73 7.48
N ILE A 48 -5.18 12.61 7.37
CA ILE A 48 -3.79 12.22 7.09
C ILE A 48 -3.25 11.30 8.20
N GLY A 49 -3.52 11.61 9.47
CA GLY A 49 -3.10 10.78 10.60
C GLY A 49 -3.71 9.38 10.58
N GLU A 50 -5.01 9.27 10.25
CA GLU A 50 -5.68 7.98 10.09
C GLU A 50 -5.10 7.16 8.92
N LEU A 51 -4.84 7.84 7.80
CA LEU A 51 -4.24 7.21 6.62
C LEU A 51 -2.81 6.72 6.93
N ASP A 52 -2.00 7.53 7.60
CA ASP A 52 -0.64 7.18 8.01
C ASP A 52 -0.62 5.96 8.95
N GLY A 53 -1.50 5.96 9.97
CA GLY A 53 -1.67 4.82 10.87
C GLY A 53 -2.06 3.54 10.14
N PHE A 54 -2.98 3.64 9.17
CA PHE A 54 -3.33 2.50 8.33
C PHE A 54 -2.15 2.00 7.48
N LEU A 55 -1.34 2.90 6.90
CA LEU A 55 -0.18 2.52 6.10
C LEU A 55 0.88 1.80 6.94
N HIS A 56 1.14 2.28 8.16
CA HIS A 56 2.02 1.59 9.12
C HIS A 56 1.49 0.20 9.45
N TRP A 57 0.22 0.10 9.85
CA TRP A 57 -0.40 -1.21 10.13
C TRP A 57 -0.34 -2.15 8.91
N TYR A 58 -0.68 -1.66 7.71
CA TYR A 58 -0.69 -2.44 6.49
C TYR A 58 0.69 -3.03 6.18
N ASN A 59 1.75 -2.24 6.35
CA ASN A 59 3.10 -2.65 6.00
C ASN A 59 3.77 -3.49 7.09
N GLU A 60 3.50 -3.20 8.37
CA GLU A 60 4.28 -3.72 9.48
C GLU A 60 3.57 -4.85 10.22
N SER A 61 2.23 -4.84 10.25
CA SER A 61 1.43 -5.70 11.14
C SER A 61 0.39 -6.57 10.42
N ARG A 62 -0.02 -6.19 9.21
CA ARG A 62 -1.09 -6.89 8.49
C ARG A 62 -0.68 -8.29 8.06
N ILE A 63 -1.31 -9.30 8.65
CA ILE A 63 -1.07 -10.71 8.32
C ILE A 63 -1.61 -11.00 6.92
N LYS A 64 -0.71 -11.42 6.01
CA LYS A 64 -1.10 -11.87 4.68
C LYS A 64 -0.77 -13.35 4.52
N VAL A 65 -1.81 -14.19 4.43
CA VAL A 65 -1.65 -15.65 4.31
C VAL A 65 -0.81 -16.03 3.08
N SER A 66 -0.99 -15.33 1.96
CA SER A 66 -0.19 -15.56 0.75
C SER A 66 1.30 -15.23 0.90
N LEU A 67 1.70 -14.56 1.99
CA LEU A 67 3.10 -14.27 2.34
C LEU A 67 3.62 -15.20 3.45
N GLY A 68 2.92 -16.31 3.71
CA GLY A 68 3.25 -17.23 4.81
C GLY A 68 2.86 -16.66 6.17
N ALA A 69 1.71 -15.97 6.23
CA ALA A 69 1.19 -15.31 7.44
C ALA A 69 2.13 -14.26 8.05
N LYS A 70 2.89 -13.58 7.20
CA LYS A 70 3.78 -12.47 7.55
C LYS A 70 3.19 -11.13 7.12
N SER A 71 3.63 -10.05 7.75
CA SER A 71 3.43 -8.70 7.22
C SER A 71 4.26 -8.46 5.96
N PRO A 72 3.89 -7.47 5.11
CA PRO A 72 4.70 -7.10 3.96
C PRO A 72 6.17 -6.83 4.30
N THR A 73 6.43 -6.12 5.39
CA THR A 73 7.80 -5.81 5.85
C THR A 73 8.54 -7.06 6.30
N GLU A 74 7.91 -7.92 7.10
CA GLU A 74 8.51 -9.19 7.55
C GLU A 74 8.84 -10.11 6.37
N TYR A 75 7.91 -10.20 5.41
CA TYR A 75 8.12 -10.98 4.20
C TYR A 75 9.33 -10.46 3.42
N ARG A 76 9.41 -9.15 3.17
CA ARG A 76 10.54 -8.53 2.48
C ARG A 76 11.87 -8.74 3.22
N ARG A 77 11.87 -8.62 4.55
CA ARG A 77 13.05 -8.92 5.40
C ARG A 77 13.49 -10.37 5.24
N SER A 78 12.54 -11.32 5.22
CA SER A 78 12.87 -12.74 5.01
C SER A 78 13.43 -13.06 3.62
N LEU A 79 13.25 -12.16 2.65
CA LEU A 79 13.86 -12.23 1.32
C LEU A 79 15.19 -11.46 1.20
N GLY A 80 15.64 -10.78 2.25
CA GLY A 80 16.82 -9.90 2.19
C GLY A 80 16.62 -8.65 1.33
N LEU A 81 15.38 -8.23 1.08
CA LEU A 81 15.01 -7.10 0.22
C LEU A 81 14.82 -5.78 0.99
N VAL A 82 15.17 -5.77 2.27
CA VAL A 82 15.12 -4.60 3.15
C VAL A 82 16.51 -4.45 3.74
N ALA A 83 17.11 -3.26 3.57
CA ALA A 83 18.37 -2.88 4.20
C ALA A 83 18.19 -2.66 5.71
#